data_AF-A0A7K5FHN0-F1
#
_entry.id   AF-A0A7K5FHN0-F1
#
_cell.length_a   1.000
_cell.length_b   1.000
_cell.length_c   1.000
_cell.angle_alpha   90.00
_cell.angle_beta   90.00
_cell.angle_gamma   90.00
#
_symmetry.space_group_name_H-M   'P 1'
#
loop_
_entity.id
_entity.type
_entity.pdbx_description
1 polymer ?
#
loop_
_entity_poly.entity_id
_entity_poly.type
_entity_poly.pdbx_seq_one_letter_code
_entity_poly.pdbx_strand_id
1 'polypeptide(L)'
;TPSFLAPEVLDRKGHGVPSDVWALGCAMYMALTGSPPFEAAQRQELYWYIRAARYPQPSQLSPHAQALIARLLAPEPTARPSLQDMLDHGFFTQ
;
A
#
# COMPACT_ATOMS: atom_id res chain seq x y z
N THR A 1 3.73 -3.53 13.26
CA THR A 1 2.77 -2.44 13.56
C THR A 1 1.54 -2.60 12.66
N PRO A 2 0.31 -2.42 13.16
CA PRO A 2 -0.92 -2.73 12.40
C PRO A 2 -1.10 -1.89 11.12
N SER A 3 -0.43 -0.76 10.98
CA SER A 3 -0.45 0.12 9.79
C SER A 3 0.07 -0.52 8.49
N PHE A 4 0.74 -1.68 8.58
CA PHE A 4 1.27 -2.42 7.43
C PHE A 4 0.46 -3.66 7.08
N LEU A 5 -0.61 -3.96 7.84
CA LEU A 5 -1.44 -5.12 7.59
C LEU A 5 -2.29 -4.90 6.35
N ALA A 6 -2.27 -5.87 5.44
CA ALA A 6 -3.13 -5.88 4.27
C ALA A 6 -4.60 -6.17 4.66
N PRO A 7 -5.58 -5.70 3.88
CA PRO A 7 -7.01 -5.90 4.16
C PRO A 7 -7.40 -7.37 4.38
N GLU A 8 -6.89 -8.27 3.54
CA GLU A 8 -7.17 -9.71 3.62
C GLU A 8 -6.60 -10.36 4.88
N VAL A 9 -5.49 -9.83 5.40
CA VAL A 9 -4.86 -10.30 6.65
C VAL A 9 -5.68 -9.83 7.84
N LEU A 10 -6.18 -8.59 7.83
CA LEU A 10 -7.11 -8.08 8.84
C LEU A 10 -8.39 -8.92 8.90
N ASP A 11 -8.90 -9.31 7.73
CA ASP A 11 -10.13 -10.11 7.61
C ASP A 11 -9.90 -11.62 7.80
N ARG A 12 -8.66 -12.04 8.12
CA ARG A 12 -8.28 -13.44 8.33
C ARG A 12 -8.61 -14.34 7.13
N LYS A 13 -8.57 -13.79 5.91
CA LYS A 13 -8.79 -14.52 4.65
C LYS A 13 -7.54 -15.23 4.14
N GLY A 14 -6.42 -15.08 4.84
CA GLY A 14 -5.12 -15.64 4.49
C GLY A 14 -4.07 -14.55 4.32
N HIS A 15 -2.85 -14.98 4.04
CA HIS A 15 -1.73 -14.12 3.70
C HIS A 15 -0.89 -14.83 2.64
N GLY A 16 -0.11 -14.07 1.89
CA GLY A 16 0.82 -14.58 0.89
C GLY A 16 1.54 -13.43 0.19
N VAL A 17 2.13 -13.72 -0.97
CA VAL A 17 2.88 -12.71 -1.76
C VAL A 17 2.11 -11.40 -1.93
N PRO A 18 0.79 -11.37 -2.27
CA PRO A 18 0.06 -10.10 -2.39
C PRO A 18 0.04 -9.26 -1.12
N SER A 19 0.03 -9.88 0.07
CA SER A 19 0.07 -9.17 1.35
C SER A 19 1.42 -8.52 1.59
N ASP A 20 2.52 -9.16 1.15
CA ASP A 20 3.85 -8.56 1.16
C ASP A 20 3.95 -7.38 0.19
N VAL A 21 3.30 -7.48 -0.98
CA VAL A 21 3.19 -6.36 -1.95
C VAL A 21 2.49 -5.15 -1.33
N TRP A 22 1.42 -5.37 -0.55
CA TRP A 22 0.78 -4.29 0.20
C TRP A 22 1.71 -3.67 1.24
N ALA A 23 2.39 -4.50 2.03
CA ALA A 23 3.34 -4.02 3.04
C ALA A 23 4.48 -3.22 2.42
N LEU A 24 4.96 -3.63 1.23
CA LEU A 24 5.92 -2.88 0.43
C LEU A 24 5.36 -1.51 -0.01
N GLY A 25 4.09 -1.45 -0.43
CA GLY A 25 3.40 -0.19 -0.72
C GLY A 25 3.37 0.75 0.49
N CYS A 26 3.07 0.21 1.69
CA CYS A 26 3.12 0.99 2.93
C CYS A 26 4.53 1.48 3.26
N ALA A 27 5.54 0.63 3.09
CA ALA A 27 6.94 0.97 3.34
C ALA A 27 7.45 2.04 2.36
N MET A 28 7.10 1.90 1.08
CA MET A 28 7.46 2.88 0.04
C MET A 28 6.80 4.24 0.31
N TYR A 29 5.51 4.27 0.63
CA TYR A 29 4.82 5.51 1.00
C TYR A 29 5.51 6.17 2.20
N MET A 30 5.82 5.41 3.26
CA MET A 30 6.49 5.93 4.45
C MET A 30 7.89 6.45 4.13
N ALA A 31 8.68 5.73 3.36
CA ALA A 31 10.03 6.15 2.98
C ALA A 31 10.03 7.47 2.16
N LEU A 32 9.01 7.67 1.33
CA LEU A 32 8.92 8.84 0.45
C LEU A 32 8.22 10.05 1.08
N THR A 33 7.37 9.84 2.08
CA THR A 33 6.57 10.91 2.70
C THR A 33 6.96 11.22 4.14
N GLY A 34 7.68 10.31 4.80
CA GLY A 34 8.03 10.40 6.22
C GLY A 34 6.97 9.85 7.19
N SER A 35 5.77 9.48 6.70
CA SER A 35 4.65 9.03 7.53
C SER A 35 3.97 7.78 6.94
N PRO A 36 3.37 6.89 7.75
CA PRO A 36 2.62 5.74 7.21
C PRO A 36 1.39 6.21 6.40
N PRO A 37 0.93 5.42 5.41
CA PRO A 37 -0.30 5.76 4.69
C PRO A 37 -1.54 5.61 5.56
N PHE A 38 -1.53 4.67 6.51
CA PHE A 38 -2.66 4.37 7.39
C PHE A 38 -2.30 4.62 8.85
N GLU A 39 -2.95 5.61 9.44
CA GLU A 39 -2.83 5.95 10.86
C GLU A 39 -4.16 6.49 11.36
N ALA A 40 -4.54 6.10 12.57
CA ALA A 40 -5.72 6.60 13.25
C ALA A 40 -5.58 6.40 14.76
N ALA A 41 -6.26 7.23 15.55
CA ALA A 41 -6.25 7.10 17.00
C ALA A 41 -6.96 5.83 17.48
N GLN A 42 -8.00 5.40 16.75
CA GLN A 42 -8.79 4.22 17.08
C GLN A 42 -8.53 3.09 16.09
N ARG A 43 -8.39 1.85 16.59
CA ARG A 43 -8.16 0.67 15.73
C ARG A 43 -9.27 0.45 14.71
N GLN A 44 -10.52 0.70 15.10
CA GLN A 44 -11.66 0.52 14.19
C GLN A 44 -11.56 1.44 12.98
N GLU A 45 -11.14 2.69 13.20
CA GLU A 45 -10.93 3.68 12.16
C GLU A 45 -9.74 3.30 11.27
N LEU A 46 -8.61 2.89 11.87
CA LEU A 46 -7.45 2.38 11.14
C LEU A 46 -7.84 1.23 10.20
N TYR A 47 -8.60 0.26 10.70
CA TYR A 47 -9.02 -0.89 9.90
C TYR A 47 -10.01 -0.49 8.80
N TRP A 48 -10.82 0.54 9.03
CA TRP A 48 -11.68 1.10 7.99
C TRP A 48 -10.86 1.74 6.86
N TYR A 49 -9.86 2.56 7.20
CA TYR A 49 -8.95 3.16 6.21
C TYR A 49 -8.19 2.10 5.41
N ILE A 50 -7.66 1.07 6.08
CA ILE A 50 -6.94 -0.04 5.42
C ILE A 50 -7.87 -0.76 4.43
N ARG A 51 -9.07 -1.18 4.84
CA ARG A 51 -10.03 -1.87 3.96
C ARG A 51 -10.46 -1.03 2.76
N ALA A 52 -10.63 0.27 2.97
CA ALA A 52 -11.01 1.20 1.92
C ALA A 52 -9.82 1.65 1.05
N ALA A 53 -8.59 1.23 1.38
CA ALA A 53 -7.35 1.82 0.86
C ALA A 53 -7.38 3.36 0.82
N ARG A 54 -7.93 3.97 1.88
CA ARG A 54 -8.05 5.42 1.97
C ARG A 54 -6.90 5.98 2.79
N TYR A 55 -6.00 6.66 2.10
CA TYR A 55 -4.83 7.35 2.66
C TYR A 55 -4.65 8.71 1.97
N PRO A 56 -3.90 9.66 2.55
CA PRO A 56 -3.63 10.94 1.91
C PRO A 56 -2.89 10.74 0.58
N GLN A 57 -3.38 11.34 -0.50
CA GLN A 57 -2.66 11.27 -1.78
C GLN A 57 -1.36 12.08 -1.68
N PRO A 58 -0.19 11.50 -1.96
CA PRO A 58 1.09 12.16 -1.76
C PRO A 58 1.43 13.03 -3.00
N SER A 59 0.78 14.19 -3.11
CA SER A 59 0.89 15.11 -4.25
C SER A 59 2.29 15.68 -4.48
N GLN A 60 3.15 15.64 -3.47
CA GLN A 60 4.55 16.05 -3.54
C GLN A 60 5.47 15.04 -4.26
N LEU A 61 5.00 13.82 -4.53
CA LEU A 61 5.80 12.79 -5.18
C LEU A 61 5.68 12.85 -6.70
N SER A 62 6.62 12.21 -7.40
CA SER A 62 6.54 12.10 -8.86
C SER A 62 5.28 11.32 -9.30
N PRO A 63 4.72 11.58 -10.50
CA PRO A 63 3.58 10.82 -11.01
C PRO A 63 3.83 9.31 -11.03
N HIS A 64 5.05 8.87 -11.32
CA HIS A 64 5.43 7.45 -11.30
C HIS A 64 5.39 6.85 -9.89
N ALA A 65 5.87 7.57 -8.87
CA ALA A 65 5.81 7.11 -7.49
C ALA A 65 4.35 6.99 -7.01
N GLN A 66 3.53 8.01 -7.29
CA GLN A 66 2.11 8.01 -6.95
C GLN A 66 1.35 6.84 -7.60
N ALA A 67 1.59 6.62 -8.90
CA ALA A 67 0.97 5.53 -9.65
C ALA A 67 1.38 4.14 -9.11
N LEU A 68 2.67 3.95 -8.78
CA LEU A 68 3.14 2.68 -8.23
C LEU A 68 2.53 2.42 -6.85
N ILE A 69 2.56 3.39 -5.94
CA ILE A 69 1.94 3.28 -4.61
C ILE A 69 0.46 2.90 -4.71
N ALA A 70 -0.28 3.55 -5.62
CA ALA A 70 -1.70 3.24 -5.83
C ALA A 70 -1.94 1.80 -6.26
N ARG A 71 -1.07 1.22 -7.11
CA ARG A 71 -1.14 -0.18 -7.53
C ARG A 71 -0.76 -1.14 -6.40
N LEU A 72 0.25 -0.82 -5.59
CA LEU A 72 0.68 -1.64 -4.46
C LEU A 72 -0.38 -1.69 -3.35
N LEU A 73 -1.04 -0.55 -3.10
CA LEU A 73 -2.08 -0.39 -2.09
C LEU A 73 -3.50 -0.64 -2.64
N ALA A 74 -3.64 -1.48 -3.67
CA ALA A 74 -4.95 -1.90 -4.15
C ALA A 74 -5.64 -2.80 -3.10
N PRO A 75 -6.91 -2.55 -2.71
CA PRO A 75 -7.60 -3.37 -1.72
C PRO A 75 -7.68 -4.83 -2.12
N GLU A 76 -8.03 -5.09 -3.39
CA GLU A 76 -8.14 -6.43 -3.94
C GLU A 76 -6.74 -7.03 -4.18
N PRO A 77 -6.38 -8.16 -3.55
CA PRO A 77 -5.04 -8.75 -3.68
C PRO A 77 -4.65 -9.08 -5.12
N THR A 78 -5.61 -9.47 -5.96
CA THR A 78 -5.35 -9.84 -7.37
C THR A 78 -5.14 -8.64 -8.28
N ALA A 79 -5.46 -7.42 -7.82
CA ALA A 79 -5.20 -6.18 -8.57
C ALA A 79 -3.77 -5.64 -8.35
N ARG A 80 -3.04 -6.21 -7.37
CA ARG A 80 -1.67 -5.80 -7.05
C ARG A 80 -0.69 -6.38 -8.08
N PRO A 81 0.36 -5.63 -8.47
CA PRO A 81 1.32 -6.08 -9.47
C PRO A 81 2.17 -7.25 -8.99
N SER A 82 2.70 -8.04 -9.94
CA SER A 82 3.79 -8.96 -9.64
C SER A 82 5.11 -8.20 -9.40
N LEU A 83 6.10 -8.84 -8.79
CA LEU A 83 7.41 -8.22 -8.59
C LEU A 83 8.06 -7.80 -9.91
N GLN A 84 7.87 -8.58 -10.98
CA GLN A 84 8.39 -8.23 -12.30
C GLN A 84 7.72 -6.95 -12.83
N ASP A 85 6.38 -6.86 -12.75
CA ASP A 85 5.65 -5.65 -13.16
C ASP A 85 6.06 -4.41 -12.38
N MET A 86 6.50 -4.57 -11.12
CA MET A 86 7.02 -3.47 -10.31
C MET A 86 8.37 -3.01 -10.82
N LEU A 87 9.32 -3.91 -11.06
CA LEU A 87 10.67 -3.56 -11.54
C LEU A 87 10.62 -2.90 -12.93
N ASP A 88 9.66 -3.30 -13.75
CA ASP A 88 9.44 -2.71 -15.08
C ASP A 88 8.66 -1.37 -15.02
N HIS A 89 8.18 -0.96 -13.84
CA HIS A 89 7.43 0.28 -13.69
C HIS A 89 8.31 1.51 -13.91
N GLY A 90 7.73 2.58 -14.48
CA GLY A 90 8.40 3.87 -14.70
C GLY A 90 8.97 4.55 -13.45
N PHE A 91 8.73 4.01 -12.25
CA PHE A 91 9.37 4.49 -11.02
C PHE A 91 10.83 4.00 -10.90
N PHE A 92 11.14 2.81 -11.43
CA PHE A 92 12.48 2.22 -11.36
C PHE A 92 13.27 2.34 -12.67
N THR A 93 12.60 2.72 -13.76
CA THR A 93 13.18 2.72 -15.11
C THR A 93 13.33 4.11 -15.73
N GLN A 94 12.85 5.18 -15.08
CA GLN A 94 12.94 6.57 -15.51
C GLN A 94 13.39 7.44 -14.33
#